data_AF-A0A7S2HUT1-F1
#
_entry.id   AF-A0A7S2HUT1-F1
#
_cell.length_a   1.000
_cell.length_b   1.000
_cell.length_c   1.000
_cell.angle_alpha   90.00
_cell.angle_beta   90.00
_cell.angle_gamma   90.00
#
_symmetry.space_group_name_H-M   'P 1'
#
loop_
_entity.id
_entity.type
_entity.pdbx_description
1 polymer ?
#
loop_
_entity_poly.entity_id
_entity_poly.type
_entity_poly.pdbx_seq_one_letter_code
_entity_poly.pdbx_strand_id
1 'polypeptide(L)'
;QGGPEQQSHRWPRMQGMADGCRVVAAAIASAPSLPCSCREMLAAAVDVSLGVLRHDRDGRQAAVVGFIGETLAQRKAELTEKMDLAEAATRDARARAAEAQSSAGMRVEEAGRAQAAAREVLDSHR
;
A
#
# COMPACT_ATOMS: atom_id res chain seq x y z
N GLN A 1 22.07 37.64 -40.75
CA GLN A 1 22.31 37.56 -39.29
C GLN A 1 21.12 36.84 -38.69
N GLY A 2 21.24 35.53 -38.54
CA GLY A 2 20.18 34.64 -38.10
C GLY A 2 20.80 33.27 -37.84
N GLY A 3 20.61 32.75 -36.63
CA GLY A 3 21.05 31.44 -36.22
C GLY A 3 20.27 31.05 -34.97
N PRO A 4 19.04 30.53 -35.12
CA PRO A 4 18.18 30.13 -34.03
C PRO A 4 18.58 28.74 -33.51
N GLU A 5 18.05 28.39 -32.34
CA GLU A 5 17.76 27.00 -31.98
C GLU A 5 18.95 26.04 -31.82
N GLN A 6 19.71 26.20 -30.75
CA GLN A 6 20.22 25.04 -30.00
C GLN A 6 19.19 24.59 -28.95
N GLN A 7 17.92 24.57 -29.34
CA GLN A 7 16.86 23.99 -28.52
C GLN A 7 16.89 22.48 -28.67
N SER A 8 16.98 21.81 -27.52
CA SER A 8 16.24 20.58 -27.28
C SER A 8 16.74 19.30 -27.94
N HIS A 9 17.94 18.87 -27.55
CA HIS A 9 18.15 17.46 -27.23
C HIS A 9 18.23 17.28 -25.71
N ARG A 10 17.23 17.83 -25.01
CA ARG A 10 17.02 17.59 -23.59
C ARG A 10 16.44 16.19 -23.45
N TRP A 11 17.31 15.20 -23.29
CA TRP A 11 16.99 13.77 -23.24
C TRP A 11 15.74 13.45 -22.39
N PRO A 12 14.57 13.17 -23.01
CA PRO A 12 13.33 12.88 -22.30
C PRO A 12 13.42 11.61 -21.44
N ARG A 13 14.36 10.70 -21.75
CA ARG A 13 14.56 9.45 -21.03
C ARG A 13 15.11 9.63 -19.61
N MET A 14 15.80 10.73 -19.32
CA MET A 14 16.41 10.95 -18.00
C MET A 14 15.40 11.42 -16.95
N GLN A 15 14.24 11.95 -17.38
CA GLN A 15 13.21 12.46 -16.47
C GLN A 15 12.51 11.33 -15.69
N GLY A 16 12.17 10.21 -16.35
CA GLY A 16 11.57 9.07 -15.66
C GLY A 16 12.51 8.40 -14.65
N MET A 17 13.83 8.51 -14.86
CA MET A 17 14.83 7.96 -13.95
C MET A 17 14.98 8.79 -12.68
N ALA A 18 14.93 10.12 -12.79
CA ALA A 18 14.92 11.01 -11.62
C ALA A 18 13.67 10.78 -10.75
N ASP A 19 12.49 10.64 -11.36
CA ASP A 19 11.27 10.34 -10.61
C ASP A 19 11.33 8.96 -9.94
N GLY A 20 11.88 7.94 -10.62
CA GLY A 20 12.14 6.63 -10.02
C GLY A 20 13.10 6.70 -8.83
N CYS A 21 14.19 7.47 -8.94
CA CYS A 21 15.14 7.68 -7.85
C CYS A 21 14.47 8.37 -6.65
N ARG A 22 13.63 9.39 -6.87
CA ARG A 22 12.86 10.05 -5.81
C ARG A 22 11.93 9.09 -5.08
N VAL A 23 11.23 8.21 -5.81
CA VAL A 23 10.34 7.20 -5.21
C VAL A 23 11.15 6.23 -4.34
N VAL A 24 12.31 5.76 -4.83
CA VAL A 24 13.19 4.86 -4.07
C VAL A 24 13.72 5.54 -2.81
N ALA A 25 14.20 6.78 -2.92
CA ALA A 25 14.69 7.55 -1.78
C ALA A 25 13.59 7.74 -0.71
N ALA A 26 12.36 8.05 -1.11
CA ALA A 26 11.21 8.15 -0.20
C ALA A 26 10.86 6.81 0.47
N ALA A 27 10.94 5.70 -0.28
CA ALA A 27 10.71 4.36 0.27
C ALA A 27 11.76 3.97 1.32
N ILE A 28 13.04 4.32 1.09
CA ILE A 28 14.12 4.11 2.06
C ILE A 28 13.93 5.00 3.29
N ALA A 29 13.61 6.29 3.08
CA ALA A 29 13.42 7.25 4.17
C ALA A 29 12.27 6.88 5.11
N SER A 30 11.27 6.16 4.61
CA SER A 30 10.12 5.67 5.38
C SER A 30 10.31 4.27 5.97
N ALA A 31 11.50 3.66 5.88
CA ALA A 31 11.74 2.30 6.33
C ALA A 31 12.09 2.15 7.83
N PRO A 32 11.13 1.87 8.74
CA PRO A 32 11.41 1.73 10.18
C PRO A 32 12.40 0.62 10.57
N SER A 33 12.66 -0.34 9.68
CA SER A 33 13.61 -1.44 9.90
C SER A 33 15.07 -0.99 9.88
N LEU A 34 15.36 0.19 9.32
CA LEU A 34 16.70 0.74 9.25
C LEU A 34 16.91 1.80 10.34
N PRO A 35 18.12 1.92 10.91
CA PRO A 35 18.50 3.07 11.75
C PRO A 35 18.33 4.40 11.00
N CYS A 36 18.05 5.50 11.72
CA CYS A 36 17.80 6.81 11.10
C CYS A 36 18.97 7.28 10.22
N SER A 37 20.19 7.17 10.73
CA SER A 37 21.41 7.51 10.00
C SER A 37 21.59 6.68 8.71
N CYS A 38 21.23 5.38 8.74
CA CYS A 38 21.28 4.53 7.57
C CYS A 38 20.25 4.96 6.52
N ARG A 39 19.03 5.33 6.93
CA ARG A 39 18.00 5.83 6.00
C ARG A 39 18.43 7.10 5.30
N GLU A 40 18.95 8.07 6.04
CA GLU A 40 19.42 9.35 5.49
C GLU A 40 20.57 9.13 4.51
N MET A 41 21.57 8.34 4.92
CA MET A 41 22.70 8.00 4.08
C MET A 41 22.27 7.29 2.79
N LEU A 42 21.41 6.28 2.88
CA LEU A 42 20.99 5.49 1.72
C LEU A 42 20.08 6.30 0.79
N ALA A 43 19.16 7.11 1.33
CA ALA A 43 18.33 8.00 0.53
C ALA A 43 19.17 9.03 -0.24
N ALA A 44 20.20 9.61 0.39
CA ALA A 44 21.16 10.49 -0.29
C ALA A 44 22.03 9.74 -1.32
N ALA A 45 22.31 8.45 -1.10
CA ALA A 45 23.12 7.64 -2.00
C ALA A 45 22.36 7.16 -3.24
N VAL A 46 21.02 7.26 -3.29
CA VAL A 46 20.19 6.82 -4.40
C VAL A 46 20.57 7.53 -5.71
N ASP A 47 20.64 8.86 -5.70
CA ASP A 47 20.89 9.62 -6.93
C ASP A 47 22.28 9.33 -7.52
N VAL A 48 23.29 9.15 -6.67
CA VAL A 48 24.68 8.88 -7.08
C VAL A 48 24.95 7.41 -7.42
N SER A 49 24.02 6.50 -7.12
CA SER A 49 24.19 5.05 -7.34
C SER A 49 23.23 4.51 -8.39
N LEU A 50 21.93 4.81 -8.27
CA LEU A 50 20.92 4.42 -9.24
C LEU A 50 20.94 5.32 -10.48
N GLY A 51 21.40 6.56 -10.35
CA GLY A 51 21.64 7.51 -11.44
C GLY A 51 22.71 7.10 -12.44
N VAL A 52 23.58 6.16 -12.08
CA VAL A 52 24.69 5.67 -12.91
C VAL A 52 24.29 4.40 -13.65
N LEU A 53 24.65 4.30 -14.93
CA LEU A 53 24.38 3.12 -15.76
C LEU A 53 25.06 1.89 -15.16
N ARG A 54 24.42 0.73 -15.26
CA ARG A 54 24.87 -0.50 -14.58
C ARG A 54 26.32 -0.88 -14.88
N HIS A 55 26.80 -0.65 -16.10
CA HIS A 55 28.17 -0.99 -16.52
C HIS A 55 29.22 0.04 -16.08
N ASP A 56 28.79 1.25 -15.70
CA ASP A 56 29.66 2.34 -15.23
C ASP A 56 29.78 2.38 -13.71
N ARG A 57 29.05 1.51 -13.00
CA ARG A 57 29.06 1.49 -11.54
C ARG A 57 30.36 0.91 -11.00
N ASP A 58 30.98 1.63 -10.06
CA ASP A 58 32.07 1.08 -9.26
C ASP A 58 31.56 0.03 -8.25
N GLY A 59 32.49 -0.67 -7.60
CA GLY A 59 32.15 -1.72 -6.63
C GLY A 59 31.35 -1.21 -5.43
N ARG A 60 31.57 0.04 -5.00
CA ARG A 60 30.83 0.66 -3.90
C ARG A 60 29.40 0.98 -4.32
N GLN A 61 29.20 1.56 -5.50
CA GLN A 61 27.88 1.83 -6.08
C GLN A 61 27.10 0.53 -6.28
N ALA A 62 27.75 -0.52 -6.78
CA ALA A 62 27.13 -1.84 -6.93
C ALA A 62 26.64 -2.40 -5.57
N ALA A 63 27.46 -2.32 -4.53
CA ALA A 63 27.08 -2.75 -3.18
C ALA A 63 25.91 -1.95 -2.61
N VAL A 64 25.93 -0.61 -2.76
CA VAL A 64 24.82 0.26 -2.32
C VAL A 64 23.52 -0.09 -3.05
N VAL A 65 23.57 -0.31 -4.36
CA VAL A 65 22.39 -0.73 -5.14
C VAL A 65 21.88 -2.09 -4.68
N GLY A 66 22.77 -3.04 -4.35
CA GLY A 66 22.39 -4.32 -3.77
C GLY A 66 21.62 -4.15 -2.46
N PHE A 67 22.17 -3.37 -1.53
CA PHE A 67 21.53 -3.10 -0.23
C PHE A 67 20.18 -2.38 -0.38
N ILE A 68 20.08 -1.42 -1.29
CA ILE A 68 18.81 -0.76 -1.62
C ILE A 68 17.80 -1.79 -2.14
N GLY A 69 18.21 -2.68 -3.04
CA GLY A 69 17.37 -3.74 -3.59
C GLY A 69 16.83 -4.68 -2.52
N GLU A 70 17.69 -5.15 -1.60
CA GLU A 70 17.31 -5.99 -0.47
C GLU A 70 16.32 -5.28 0.47
N THR A 71 16.59 -4.01 0.79
CA THR A 71 15.71 -3.18 1.62
C THR A 71 14.32 -3.05 0.99
N LEU A 72 14.25 -2.78 -0.31
CA LEU A 72 12.99 -2.67 -1.03
C LEU A 72 12.24 -4.01 -1.12
N ALA A 73 12.96 -5.13 -1.30
CA ALA A 73 12.37 -6.46 -1.32
C ALA A 73 11.76 -6.82 0.04
N GLN A 74 12.47 -6.56 1.13
CA GLN A 74 11.96 -6.75 2.48
C GLN A 74 10.72 -5.88 2.73
N ARG A 75 10.78 -4.60 2.35
CA ARG A 75 9.64 -3.68 2.46
C ARG A 75 8.41 -4.15 1.71
N LYS A 76 8.61 -4.68 0.49
CA LYS A 76 7.53 -5.25 -0.31
C LYS A 76 6.89 -6.44 0.41
N ALA A 77 7.70 -7.35 0.95
CA ALA A 77 7.19 -8.51 1.70
C ALA A 77 6.37 -8.08 2.93
N GLU A 78 6.89 -7.14 3.74
CA GLU A 78 6.17 -6.60 4.91
C GLU A 78 4.85 -5.94 4.54
N LEU A 79 4.79 -5.22 3.41
CA LEU A 79 3.55 -4.58 2.94
C LEU A 79 2.55 -5.62 2.43
N THR A 80 3.00 -6.63 1.68
CA THR A 80 2.15 -7.73 1.22
C THR A 80 1.52 -8.46 2.42
N GLU A 81 2.31 -8.83 3.43
CA GLU A 81 1.80 -9.46 4.64
C GLU A 81 0.74 -8.61 5.35
N LYS A 82 0.97 -7.30 5.48
CA LYS A 82 -0.01 -6.37 6.08
C LYS A 82 -1.29 -6.27 5.27
N MET A 83 -1.19 -6.27 3.93
CA MET A 83 -2.36 -6.27 3.07
C MET A 83 -3.16 -7.57 3.22
N ASP A 84 -2.50 -8.72 3.23
CA ASP A 84 -3.15 -10.02 3.41
C ASP A 84 -3.91 -10.09 4.76
N LEU A 85 -3.29 -9.59 5.83
CA LEU A 85 -3.92 -9.49 7.15
C LEU A 85 -5.12 -8.55 7.15
N ALA A 86 -5.02 -7.38 6.51
CA ALA A 86 -6.10 -6.42 6.41
C ALA A 86 -7.29 -6.95 5.59
N GLU A 87 -7.00 -7.67 4.51
CA GLU A 87 -8.03 -8.34 3.71
C GLU A 87 -8.73 -9.44 4.49
N ALA A 88 -7.98 -10.29 5.21
CA ALA A 88 -8.54 -11.32 6.06
C ALA A 88 -9.47 -10.70 7.13
N ALA A 89 -9.01 -9.66 7.83
CA ALA A 89 -9.82 -8.95 8.82
C ALA A 89 -11.09 -8.35 8.21
N THR A 90 -11.02 -7.82 6.98
CA THR A 90 -12.18 -7.28 6.27
C THR A 90 -13.17 -8.38 5.90
N ARG A 91 -12.69 -9.54 5.42
CA ARG A 91 -13.55 -10.71 5.11
C ARG A 91 -14.25 -11.21 6.37
N ASP A 92 -13.52 -11.35 7.48
CA ASP A 92 -14.09 -11.75 8.77
C ASP A 92 -15.14 -10.77 9.27
N ALA A 93 -14.86 -9.47 9.19
CA ALA A 93 -15.82 -8.44 9.59
C ALA A 93 -17.10 -8.50 8.74
N ARG A 94 -16.98 -8.73 7.43
CA ARG A 94 -18.13 -8.90 6.54
C ARG A 94 -18.92 -10.16 6.86
N ALA A 95 -18.26 -11.28 7.17
CA ALA A 95 -18.91 -12.52 7.55
C ALA A 95 -19.73 -12.33 8.85
N ARG A 96 -19.14 -11.72 9.88
CA ARG A 96 -19.84 -11.41 11.14
C ARG A 96 -21.00 -10.44 10.95
N ALA A 97 -20.85 -9.45 10.06
CA ALA A 97 -21.94 -8.53 9.74
C ALA A 97 -23.11 -9.25 9.05
N ALA A 98 -22.83 -10.18 8.13
CA ALA A 98 -23.86 -10.99 7.48
C ALA A 98 -24.59 -11.92 8.47
N GLU A 99 -23.86 -12.56 9.38
CA GLU A 99 -24.44 -13.39 10.46
C GLU A 99 -25.30 -12.55 11.42
N ALA A 100 -24.85 -11.35 11.79
CA ALA A 100 -25.60 -10.42 12.61
C ALA A 100 -26.89 -9.95 11.90
N GLN A 101 -26.84 -9.69 10.60
CA GLN A 101 -28.02 -9.33 9.80
C GLN A 101 -29.02 -10.49 9.70
N SER A 102 -28.54 -11.72 9.46
CA SER A 102 -29.40 -12.90 9.40
C SER A 102 -30.08 -13.18 10.74
N SER A 103 -29.34 -13.13 11.84
CA SER A 103 -29.90 -13.32 13.18
C SER A 103 -30.86 -12.21 13.59
N ALA A 104 -30.58 -10.96 13.23
CA ALA A 104 -31.52 -9.85 13.44
C ALA A 104 -32.82 -10.03 12.64
N GLY A 105 -32.72 -10.45 11.37
CA GLY A 105 -33.89 -10.76 10.53
C GLY A 105 -34.77 -11.84 11.13
N MET A 106 -34.18 -12.95 11.60
CA MET A 106 -34.94 -14.02 12.27
C MET A 106 -35.67 -13.54 13.53
N ARG A 107 -35.02 -12.69 14.33
CA ARG A 107 -35.66 -12.12 15.54
C ARG A 107 -36.80 -11.17 15.21
N VAL A 108 -36.67 -10.38 14.15
CA VAL A 108 -37.74 -9.49 13.68
C VAL A 108 -38.94 -10.30 13.19
N GLU A 109 -38.72 -11.36 12.44
CA GLU A 109 -39.77 -12.28 11.99
C GLU A 109 -40.47 -13.00 13.16
N GLU A 110 -39.71 -13.48 14.14
CA GLU A 110 -40.26 -14.10 15.35
C GLU A 110 -41.10 -13.11 16.17
N ALA A 111 -40.59 -11.89 16.39
CA ALA A 111 -41.32 -10.83 17.08
C ALA A 111 -42.62 -10.46 16.34
N GLY A 112 -42.58 -10.40 15.00
CA GLY A 112 -43.76 -10.16 14.17
C GLY A 112 -44.82 -11.25 14.32
N ARG A 113 -44.43 -12.53 14.32
CA ARG A 113 -45.34 -13.65 14.57
C ARG A 113 -45.93 -13.61 15.97
N ALA A 114 -45.12 -13.36 16.99
CA ALA A 114 -45.58 -13.25 18.38
C ALA A 114 -46.59 -12.10 18.56
N GLN A 115 -46.34 -10.95 17.91
CA GLN A 115 -47.25 -9.81 17.95
C GLN A 115 -48.59 -10.10 17.24
N ALA A 116 -48.56 -10.79 16.10
CA ALA A 116 -49.77 -11.19 15.38
C ALA A 116 -50.63 -12.14 16.22
N ALA A 117 -50.02 -13.17 16.83
CA ALA A 117 -50.70 -14.09 17.73
C ALA A 117 -51.31 -13.37 18.95
N ALA A 118 -50.58 -12.43 19.56
CA ALA A 118 -51.09 -11.65 20.68
C ALA A 118 -52.33 -10.81 20.31
N ARG A 119 -52.38 -10.25 19.09
CA ARG A 119 -53.56 -9.52 18.58
C ARG A 119 -54.77 -10.43 18.41
N GLU A 120 -54.59 -11.60 17.81
CA GLU A 120 -55.67 -12.58 17.61
C GLU A 120 -56.31 -13.04 18.93
N VAL A 121 -55.49 -13.25 19.97
CA VAL A 121 -55.98 -13.58 21.32
C VAL A 121 -56.83 -12.44 21.90
N LEU A 122 -56.39 -11.18 21.74
CA LEU A 122 -57.13 -10.02 22.23
C LEU A 122 -58.48 -9.84 21.51
N ASP A 123 -58.50 -10.02 20.18
CA ASP A 123 -59.73 -9.90 19.38
C ASP A 123 -60.72 -11.01 19.71
N SER A 124 -60.25 -12.21 20.06
CA SER A 124 -61.12 -13.35 20.46
C SER A 124 -61.81 -13.17 21.82
N HIS A 125 -61.34 -12.25 22.67
CA HIS A 125 -61.92 -11.98 23.99
C HIS A 125 -62.94 -10.83 23.98
N ARG A 126 -63.19 -10.24 22.82
CA ARG A 126 -64.05 -9.07 22.65
C ARG A 126 -65.43 -9.45 22.10
#